data_AF-A0A8S0H743-F1
#
_entry.id   AF-A0A8S0H743-F1
#
_cell.length_a   1.000
_cell.length_b   1.000
_cell.length_c   1.000
_cell.angle_alpha   90.00
_cell.angle_beta   90.00
_cell.angle_gamma   90.00
#
_symmetry.space_group_name_H-M   'P 1'
#
loop_
_entity.id
_entity.type
_entity.pdbx_description
1 polymer ?
#
loop_
_entity_poly.entity_id
_entity_poly.type
_entity_poly.pdbx_seq_one_letter_code
_entity_poly.pdbx_strand_id
1 'polypeptide(L)'
;MFSKQDQIQGYDDALLAAINAEEQRQEDHIELIASENYTSKRVMQAQGSGLTNKYAEGYPGKRYYGGCEHVDKVEALAIERAKQLFGADYANVQPHSGSSANSEVYLALLQAGDTILGMSLAHGGHLTHGAKVSSSGKLYNAVQYGIDTRTGLIDYDEVERLAVEHKPKMIVAGFSPTPRPWTSRASGRSPTRSGRCCSSTWPTSPGWWPPVCIPTRCPMPTWSLPPPTRPCAVPVAG
;
A
#
# COMPACT_ATOMS: atom_id res chain seq x y z
N MET A 1 16.52 -25.63 23.66
CA MET A 1 17.02 -24.43 22.95
C MET A 1 17.37 -24.88 21.54
N PHE A 2 16.84 -24.23 20.51
CA PHE A 2 17.03 -24.63 19.11
C PHE A 2 18.48 -24.37 18.66
N SER A 3 19.03 -25.26 17.83
CA SER A 3 20.34 -25.08 17.22
C SER A 3 20.24 -24.20 15.98
N LYS A 4 21.27 -23.42 15.69
CA LYS A 4 21.39 -22.74 14.38
C LYS A 4 21.53 -23.72 13.21
N GLN A 5 21.80 -24.99 13.49
CA GLN A 5 21.88 -26.05 12.49
C GLN A 5 20.57 -26.85 12.38
N ASP A 6 19.52 -26.50 13.12
CA ASP A 6 18.22 -27.16 12.95
C ASP A 6 17.73 -26.93 11.51
N GLN A 7 17.27 -28.00 10.86
CA GLN A 7 16.77 -27.99 9.48
C GLN A 7 15.37 -28.61 9.44
N ILE A 8 14.62 -28.30 8.38
CA ILE A 8 13.33 -28.95 8.13
C ILE A 8 13.55 -30.43 7.74
N GLN A 9 14.66 -30.74 7.07
CA GLN A 9 15.02 -32.11 6.68
C GLN A 9 15.16 -33.02 7.91
N GLY A 10 14.48 -34.16 7.88
CA GLY A 10 14.40 -35.12 8.98
C GLY A 10 13.49 -34.70 10.13
N TYR A 11 13.01 -33.46 10.15
CA TYR A 11 12.01 -32.97 11.11
C TYR A 11 10.59 -33.00 10.52
N ASP A 12 10.42 -32.44 9.31
CA ASP A 12 9.17 -32.45 8.56
C ASP A 12 9.47 -32.61 7.05
N ASP A 13 9.76 -33.85 6.65
CA ASP A 13 10.10 -34.18 5.27
C ASP A 13 8.93 -33.96 4.31
N ALA A 14 7.69 -34.03 4.78
CA ALA A 14 6.51 -33.75 3.97
C ALA A 14 6.43 -32.26 3.60
N LEU A 15 6.67 -31.37 4.57
CA LEU A 15 6.78 -29.94 4.32
C LEU A 15 7.97 -29.62 3.42
N LEU A 16 9.14 -30.22 3.68
CA LEU A 16 10.33 -30.02 2.84
C LEU A 16 10.07 -30.42 1.38
N ALA A 17 9.41 -31.56 1.15
CA ALA A 17 9.05 -32.00 -0.19
C ALA A 17 8.14 -30.98 -0.90
N ALA A 18 7.18 -30.40 -0.19
CA ALA A 18 6.30 -29.37 -0.74
C ALA A 18 7.04 -28.06 -1.05
N ILE A 19 7.97 -27.63 -0.19
CA ILE A 19 8.81 -26.44 -0.42
C ILE A 19 9.65 -26.64 -1.68
N ASN A 20 10.35 -27.77 -1.80
CA ASN A 20 11.18 -28.07 -2.95
C ASN A 20 10.36 -28.17 -4.25
N ALA A 21 9.15 -28.73 -4.19
CA ALA A 21 8.26 -28.80 -5.34
C ALA A 21 7.81 -27.41 -5.80
N GLU A 22 7.55 -26.46 -4.89
CA GLU A 22 7.23 -25.08 -5.26
C GLU A 22 8.44 -24.34 -5.82
N GLU A 23 9.64 -24.53 -5.26
CA GLU A 23 10.88 -23.97 -5.85
C GLU A 23 11.07 -24.46 -7.29
N GLN A 24 10.90 -25.76 -7.54
CA GLN A 24 10.98 -26.32 -8.89
C GLN A 24 9.90 -25.76 -9.82
N ARG A 25 8.65 -25.63 -9.34
CA ARG A 25 7.55 -25.05 -10.13
C ARG A 25 7.88 -23.62 -10.59
N GLN A 26 8.48 -22.82 -9.72
CA GLN A 26 8.89 -21.45 -10.03
C GLN A 26 9.99 -21.40 -11.09
N GLU A 27 10.91 -22.37 -11.11
CA GLU A 27 11.98 -22.47 -12.11
C GLU A 27 11.49 -23.01 -13.46
N ASP A 28 10.53 -23.93 -13.43
CA ASP A 28 10.03 -24.62 -14.64
C ASP A 28 9.03 -23.77 -15.44
N HIS A 29 8.38 -22.78 -14.82
CA HIS A 29 7.27 -22.04 -15.43
C HIS A 29 7.59 -20.57 -15.71
N ILE A 30 7.03 -20.07 -16.81
CA ILE A 30 6.98 -18.63 -17.06
C ILE A 30 5.83 -18.06 -16.23
N GLU A 31 6.17 -17.33 -15.17
CA GLU A 31 5.19 -16.67 -14.32
C GLU A 31 4.73 -15.35 -14.95
N LEU A 32 3.41 -15.22 -15.18
CA LEU A 32 2.79 -14.08 -15.86
C LEU A 32 1.75 -13.36 -14.97
N ILE A 33 1.62 -13.78 -13.71
CA ILE A 33 0.80 -13.07 -12.73
C ILE A 33 1.48 -11.73 -12.40
N ALA A 34 0.85 -10.62 -12.79
CA ALA A 34 1.42 -9.28 -12.69
C ALA A 34 1.78 -8.82 -11.26
N SER A 35 1.22 -9.45 -10.24
CA SER A 35 1.50 -9.15 -8.83
C SER A 35 2.60 -10.03 -8.21
N GLU A 36 3.06 -11.06 -8.91
CA GLU A 36 4.10 -11.96 -8.41
C GLU A 36 5.49 -11.50 -8.87
N ASN A 37 6.50 -11.85 -8.06
CA ASN A 37 7.89 -11.54 -8.37
C ASN A 37 8.83 -12.46 -7.56
N TYR A 38 10.04 -12.65 -8.07
CA TYR A 38 11.09 -13.40 -7.37
C TYR A 38 11.95 -12.44 -6.56
N THR A 39 11.82 -12.53 -5.23
CA THR A 39 12.67 -11.74 -4.34
C THR A 39 14.10 -12.27 -4.31
N SER A 40 15.06 -11.42 -3.93
CA SER A 40 16.46 -11.83 -3.83
C SER A 40 16.71 -12.73 -2.60
N LYS A 41 17.67 -13.66 -2.70
CA LYS A 41 18.10 -14.48 -1.55
C LYS A 41 18.55 -13.63 -0.33
N ARG A 42 18.98 -12.38 -0.54
CA ARG A 42 19.32 -11.43 0.54
C ARG A 42 18.09 -11.00 1.35
N VAL A 43 16.95 -10.82 0.69
CA VAL A 43 15.67 -10.50 1.36
C VAL A 43 15.19 -11.73 2.15
N MET A 44 15.22 -12.91 1.54
CA MET A 44 14.85 -14.16 2.21
C MET A 44 15.72 -14.43 3.46
N GLN A 45 17.03 -14.16 3.37
CA GLN A 45 17.95 -14.27 4.51
C GLN A 45 17.55 -13.36 5.68
N ALA A 46 17.13 -12.13 5.40
CA ALA A 46 16.68 -11.20 6.44
C ALA A 46 15.35 -11.67 7.07
N GLN A 47 14.41 -12.14 6.26
CA GLN A 47 13.10 -12.65 6.71
C GLN A 47 13.24 -13.89 7.60
N GLY A 48 14.16 -14.81 7.27
CA GLY A 48 14.46 -16.01 8.06
C GLY A 48 15.40 -15.79 9.24
N SER A 49 15.67 -14.55 9.64
CA SER A 49 16.63 -14.22 10.70
C SER A 49 15.99 -14.17 12.10
N GLY A 50 16.83 -14.03 13.13
CA GLY A 50 16.38 -13.86 14.51
C GLY A 50 15.55 -12.59 14.78
N LEU A 51 15.41 -11.69 13.80
CA LEU A 51 14.50 -10.54 13.90
C LEU A 51 13.05 -10.97 14.20
N THR A 52 12.63 -12.13 13.69
CA THR A 52 11.28 -12.69 13.93
C THR A 52 10.98 -12.97 15.40
N ASN A 53 12.02 -13.12 16.24
CA ASN A 53 11.85 -13.44 17.65
C ASN A 53 11.58 -12.19 18.52
N LYS A 54 11.74 -10.99 17.96
CA LYS A 54 11.69 -9.76 18.75
C LYS A 54 10.33 -9.09 18.69
N TYR A 55 9.70 -8.98 19.85
CA TYR A 55 8.53 -8.14 20.04
C TYR A 55 8.96 -6.66 20.22
N ALA A 56 8.50 -5.76 19.36
CA ALA A 56 9.01 -4.39 19.26
C ALA A 56 7.91 -3.32 19.06
N GLU A 57 6.81 -3.43 19.80
CA GLU A 57 5.71 -2.45 19.72
C GLU A 57 6.17 -1.01 20.02
N GLY A 58 5.60 -0.07 19.27
CA GLY A 58 5.95 1.34 19.28
C GLY A 58 6.82 1.72 18.07
N TYR A 59 7.55 2.82 18.20
CA TYR A 59 8.47 3.31 17.16
C TYR A 59 9.91 3.34 17.71
N PRO A 60 10.94 3.42 16.84
CA PRO A 60 12.33 3.53 17.29
C PRO A 60 12.52 4.62 18.36
N GLY A 61 13.17 4.27 19.48
CA GLY A 61 13.36 5.15 20.63
C GLY A 61 12.13 5.37 21.53
N LYS A 62 10.95 4.86 21.15
CA LYS A 62 9.69 4.93 21.91
C LYS A 62 8.99 3.58 21.89
N ARG A 63 9.66 2.58 22.46
CA ARG A 63 9.16 1.20 22.53
C ARG A 63 8.45 0.93 23.85
N TYR A 64 7.45 0.06 23.80
CA TYR A 64 6.77 -0.45 25.01
C TYR A 64 7.59 -1.55 25.70
N TYR A 65 8.53 -2.18 24.98
CA TYR A 65 9.36 -3.27 25.47
C TYR A 65 10.86 -2.94 25.38
N GLY A 66 11.64 -3.47 26.33
CA GLY A 66 13.10 -3.37 26.32
C GLY A 66 13.79 -4.25 25.28
N GLY A 67 15.12 -4.09 25.14
CA GLY A 67 15.97 -4.90 24.27
C GLY A 67 15.81 -4.62 22.77
N CYS A 68 15.37 -3.42 22.40
CA CYS A 68 15.08 -3.05 21.01
C CYS A 68 16.23 -2.34 20.28
N GLU A 69 17.41 -2.23 20.88
CA GLU A 69 18.55 -1.44 20.39
C GLU A 69 19.02 -1.82 18.98
N HIS A 70 18.83 -3.08 18.57
CA HIS A 70 19.19 -3.56 17.25
C HIS A 70 18.05 -3.48 16.24
N VAL A 71 16.82 -3.80 16.65
CA VAL A 71 15.64 -3.69 15.77
C VAL A 71 15.29 -2.24 15.46
N ASP A 72 15.56 -1.30 16.38
CA ASP A 72 15.43 0.13 16.14
C ASP A 72 16.34 0.61 15.01
N LYS A 73 17.57 0.08 14.94
CA LYS A 73 18.50 0.39 13.83
C LYS A 73 17.99 -0.16 12.51
N VAL A 74 17.44 -1.37 12.51
CA VAL A 74 16.87 -2.00 11.31
C VAL A 74 15.68 -1.19 10.79
N GLU A 75 14.74 -0.82 11.67
CA GLU A 75 13.56 -0.05 11.29
C GLU A 75 13.94 1.38 10.83
N ALA A 76 14.88 2.04 11.52
CA ALA A 76 15.37 3.35 11.09
C ALA A 76 16.03 3.30 9.69
N LEU A 77 16.82 2.27 9.41
CA LEU A 77 17.40 2.08 8.07
C LEU A 77 16.33 1.85 7.00
N ALA A 78 15.27 1.09 7.32
CA ALA A 78 14.16 0.87 6.39
C ALA A 78 13.39 2.17 6.11
N ILE A 79 13.08 2.96 7.15
CA ILE A 79 12.40 4.26 7.02
C ILE A 79 13.22 5.23 6.16
N GLU A 80 14.52 5.40 6.46
CA GLU A 80 15.36 6.33 5.72
C GLU A 80 15.53 5.92 4.25
N ARG A 81 15.68 4.61 3.98
CA ARG A 81 15.75 4.10 2.60
C ARG A 81 14.44 4.27 1.85
N ALA A 82 13.30 4.03 2.49
CA ALA A 82 11.98 4.27 1.91
C ALA A 82 11.78 5.75 1.57
N LYS A 83 12.11 6.65 2.51
CA LYS A 83 12.06 8.10 2.29
C LYS A 83 12.96 8.52 1.12
N GLN A 84 14.18 7.99 1.05
CA GLN A 84 15.11 8.29 -0.04
C GLN A 84 14.59 7.78 -1.39
N LEU A 85 14.13 6.53 -1.44
CA LEU A 85 13.64 5.87 -2.65
C LEU A 85 12.45 6.63 -3.27
N PHE A 86 11.55 7.10 -2.40
CA PHE A 86 10.29 7.69 -2.82
C PHE A 86 10.23 9.22 -2.71
N GLY A 87 11.31 9.86 -2.24
CA GLY A 87 11.38 11.30 -2.01
C GLY A 87 10.38 11.81 -0.96
N ALA A 88 10.07 10.99 0.05
CA ALA A 88 9.05 11.26 1.05
C ALA A 88 9.61 11.91 2.32
N ASP A 89 8.79 12.74 2.97
CA ASP A 89 9.17 13.37 4.26
C ASP A 89 9.06 12.37 5.43
N TYR A 90 8.13 11.41 5.32
CA TYR A 90 7.88 10.37 6.30
C TYR A 90 7.53 9.03 5.64
N ALA A 91 7.88 7.93 6.30
CA ALA A 91 7.49 6.58 5.90
C ALA A 91 7.13 5.74 7.14
N ASN A 92 6.02 5.01 7.06
CA ASN A 92 5.71 3.93 7.99
C ASN A 92 5.98 2.59 7.27
N VAL A 93 6.84 1.77 7.86
CA VAL A 93 7.31 0.48 7.32
C VAL A 93 6.83 -0.72 8.16
N GLN A 94 5.91 -0.50 9.09
CA GLN A 94 5.32 -1.54 9.94
C GLN A 94 4.11 -2.29 9.34
N PRO A 95 3.35 -1.77 8.33
CA PRO A 95 2.24 -2.54 7.77
C PRO A 95 2.67 -3.91 7.23
N HIS A 96 1.97 -4.97 7.65
CA HIS A 96 2.27 -6.35 7.25
C HIS A 96 2.00 -6.66 5.77
N SER A 97 1.13 -5.88 5.11
CA SER A 97 0.78 -6.06 3.70
C SER A 97 0.13 -4.78 3.13
N GLY A 98 -0.09 -4.74 1.82
CA GLY A 98 -0.83 -3.63 1.19
C GLY A 98 -2.25 -3.46 1.74
N SER A 99 -2.90 -4.54 2.16
CA SER A 99 -4.24 -4.49 2.75
C SER A 99 -4.26 -3.88 4.16
N SER A 100 -3.26 -4.19 4.98
CA SER A 100 -3.13 -3.57 6.31
C SER A 100 -2.73 -2.09 6.19
N ALA A 101 -1.84 -1.75 5.24
CA ALA A 101 -1.46 -0.37 4.96
C ALA A 101 -2.67 0.53 4.61
N ASN A 102 -3.55 0.06 3.72
CA ASN A 102 -4.80 0.77 3.41
C ASN A 102 -5.71 0.88 4.64
N SER A 103 -5.84 -0.20 5.41
CA SER A 103 -6.66 -0.22 6.62
C SER A 103 -6.17 0.79 7.67
N GLU A 104 -4.85 0.90 7.87
CA GLU A 104 -4.24 1.88 8.77
C GLU A 104 -4.52 3.32 8.34
N VAL A 105 -4.42 3.62 7.03
CA VAL A 105 -4.75 4.95 6.50
C VAL A 105 -6.22 5.29 6.74
N TYR A 106 -7.13 4.32 6.53
CA TYR A 106 -8.55 4.53 6.79
C TYR A 106 -8.83 4.73 8.29
N LEU A 107 -8.24 3.89 9.16
CA LEU A 107 -8.41 4.02 10.61
C LEU A 107 -7.83 5.31 11.17
N ALA A 108 -6.76 5.83 10.57
CA ALA A 108 -6.14 7.09 10.99
C ALA A 108 -6.95 8.32 10.59
N LEU A 109 -7.66 8.28 9.47
CA LEU A 109 -8.27 9.47 8.84
C LEU A 109 -9.80 9.44 8.76
N LEU A 110 -10.43 8.29 8.99
CA LEU A 110 -11.87 8.07 8.82
C LEU A 110 -12.50 7.49 10.09
N GLN A 111 -13.80 7.70 10.21
CA GLN A 111 -14.68 7.05 11.17
C GLN A 111 -15.57 6.03 10.45
N ALA A 112 -16.09 5.05 11.17
CA ALA A 112 -17.07 4.12 10.61
C ALA A 112 -18.28 4.88 10.04
N GLY A 113 -18.76 4.46 8.88
CA GLY A 113 -19.84 5.13 8.14
C GLY A 113 -19.40 6.31 7.26
N ASP A 114 -18.15 6.80 7.38
CA ASP A 114 -17.65 7.82 6.46
C ASP A 114 -17.65 7.33 5.02
N THR A 115 -17.87 8.24 4.07
CA THR A 115 -17.91 7.90 2.65
C THR A 115 -16.50 7.83 2.05
N ILE A 116 -16.19 6.73 1.37
CA ILE A 116 -14.98 6.58 0.54
C ILE A 116 -15.37 6.42 -0.94
N LEU A 117 -14.53 6.94 -1.83
CA LEU A 117 -14.70 6.80 -3.28
C LEU A 117 -13.51 6.03 -3.86
N GLY A 118 -13.73 4.80 -4.30
CA GLY A 118 -12.69 3.90 -4.81
C GLY A 118 -13.00 3.37 -6.21
N MET A 119 -11.98 2.83 -6.89
CA MET A 119 -12.18 2.20 -8.19
C MET A 119 -12.89 0.84 -8.02
N SER A 120 -13.90 0.57 -8.85
CA SER A 120 -14.63 -0.69 -8.79
C SER A 120 -13.73 -1.90 -9.10
N LEU A 121 -13.93 -3.00 -8.38
CA LEU A 121 -13.20 -4.26 -8.60
C LEU A 121 -13.35 -4.77 -10.04
N ALA A 122 -14.55 -4.63 -10.62
CA ALA A 122 -14.84 -5.05 -11.99
C ALA A 122 -14.05 -4.26 -13.05
N HIS A 123 -13.60 -3.05 -12.72
CA HIS A 123 -12.83 -2.20 -13.62
C HIS A 123 -11.34 -2.10 -13.23
N GLY A 124 -10.83 -2.98 -12.36
CA GLY A 124 -9.42 -3.04 -12.00
C GLY A 124 -9.07 -2.43 -10.63
N GLY A 125 -10.06 -2.07 -9.83
CA GLY A 125 -9.84 -1.72 -8.42
C GLY A 125 -9.37 -2.89 -7.55
N HIS A 126 -8.97 -2.61 -6.31
CA HIS A 126 -8.57 -3.62 -5.34
C HIS A 126 -9.68 -3.87 -4.31
N LEU A 127 -9.68 -5.05 -3.68
CA LEU A 127 -10.67 -5.43 -2.66
C LEU A 127 -10.80 -4.39 -1.53
N THR A 128 -9.68 -3.78 -1.12
CA THR A 128 -9.66 -2.79 -0.04
C THR A 128 -10.15 -1.40 -0.46
N HIS A 129 -10.55 -1.18 -1.71
CA HIS A 129 -11.08 0.11 -2.18
C HIS A 129 -12.59 0.24 -1.93
N GLY A 130 -13.14 -0.50 -0.96
CA GLY A 130 -14.55 -0.48 -0.61
C GLY A 130 -15.39 -1.61 -1.19
N ALA A 131 -14.79 -2.72 -1.64
CA ALA A 131 -15.57 -3.89 -2.05
C ALA A 131 -16.39 -4.44 -0.87
N LYS A 132 -17.68 -4.76 -1.08
CA LYS A 132 -18.63 -5.15 -0.01
C LYS A 132 -18.15 -6.30 0.89
N VAL A 133 -17.33 -7.20 0.35
CA VAL A 133 -16.78 -8.34 1.08
C VAL A 133 -15.57 -7.98 1.97
N SER A 134 -14.88 -6.87 1.67
CA SER A 134 -13.72 -6.36 2.41
C SER A 134 -14.15 -5.62 3.68
N SER A 135 -13.25 -5.52 4.67
CA SER A 135 -13.44 -4.66 5.85
C SER A 135 -13.77 -3.22 5.46
N SER A 136 -13.10 -2.69 4.43
CA SER A 136 -13.35 -1.35 3.89
C SER A 136 -14.80 -1.15 3.41
N GLY A 137 -15.39 -2.13 2.74
CA GLY A 137 -16.79 -2.07 2.29
C GLY A 137 -17.82 -2.38 3.38
N LYS A 138 -17.41 -2.99 4.49
CA LYS A 138 -18.26 -3.24 5.67
C LYS A 138 -18.31 -2.05 6.63
N LEU A 139 -17.17 -1.37 6.81
CA LEU A 139 -17.01 -0.30 7.80
C LEU A 139 -17.38 1.09 7.26
N TYR A 140 -17.18 1.33 5.97
CA TYR A 140 -17.36 2.65 5.34
C TYR A 140 -18.48 2.63 4.31
N ASN A 141 -19.05 3.80 4.02
CA ASN A 141 -19.96 3.95 2.91
C ASN A 141 -19.18 4.03 1.60
N ALA A 142 -19.02 2.91 0.91
CA ALA A 142 -18.21 2.82 -0.29
C ALA A 142 -18.98 3.18 -1.57
N VAL A 143 -18.55 4.26 -2.23
CA VAL A 143 -18.97 4.63 -3.59
C VAL A 143 -17.87 4.20 -4.56
N GLN A 144 -18.25 3.72 -5.74
CA GLN A 144 -17.31 3.18 -6.72
C GLN A 144 -17.34 3.97 -8.02
N TYR A 145 -16.17 4.24 -8.60
CA TYR A 145 -16.02 4.80 -9.95
C TYR A 145 -15.42 3.77 -10.92
N GLY A 146 -15.56 4.02 -12.22
CA GLY A 146 -15.16 3.10 -13.26
C GLY A 146 -14.18 3.66 -14.29
N ILE A 147 -14.16 2.96 -15.43
CA ILE A 147 -13.48 3.36 -16.65
C ILE A 147 -14.52 3.67 -17.72
N ASP A 148 -14.17 4.54 -18.66
CA ASP A 148 -14.85 4.63 -19.93
C ASP A 148 -14.55 3.36 -20.74
N THR A 149 -15.57 2.52 -20.91
CA THR A 149 -15.47 1.22 -21.61
C THR A 149 -15.06 1.34 -23.08
N ARG A 150 -15.20 2.52 -23.70
CA ARG A 150 -14.77 2.76 -25.09
C ARG A 150 -13.28 3.01 -25.18
N THR A 151 -12.71 3.72 -24.21
CA THR A 151 -11.29 4.13 -24.22
C THR A 151 -10.41 3.25 -23.33
N GLY A 152 -11.01 2.54 -22.37
CA GLY A 152 -10.30 1.77 -21.36
C GLY A 152 -9.57 2.65 -20.32
N LEU A 153 -9.89 3.94 -20.26
CA LEU A 153 -9.29 4.91 -19.34
C LEU A 153 -10.25 5.23 -18.19
N ILE A 154 -9.71 5.68 -17.06
CA ILE A 154 -10.53 6.17 -15.94
C ILE A 154 -11.44 7.30 -16.42
N ASP A 155 -12.74 7.18 -16.10
CA ASP A 155 -13.71 8.23 -16.38
C ASP A 155 -13.60 9.32 -15.31
N TYR A 156 -12.76 10.32 -15.58
CA TYR A 156 -12.54 11.43 -14.64
C TYR A 156 -13.78 12.32 -14.45
N ASP A 157 -14.68 12.37 -15.44
CA ASP A 157 -15.93 13.12 -15.34
C ASP A 157 -16.90 12.42 -14.39
N GLU A 158 -16.98 11.07 -14.45
CA GLU A 158 -17.69 10.27 -13.46
C GLU A 158 -17.10 10.45 -12.05
N VAL A 159 -15.76 10.41 -11.91
CA VAL A 159 -15.08 10.65 -10.63
C VAL A 159 -15.44 12.01 -10.05
N GLU A 160 -15.39 13.08 -10.86
CA GLU A 160 -15.75 14.45 -10.42
C GLU A 160 -17.23 14.51 -10.01
N ARG A 161 -18.13 13.96 -10.83
CA ARG A 161 -19.58 13.90 -10.54
C ARG A 161 -19.86 13.19 -9.21
N LEU A 162 -19.32 12.00 -9.00
CA LEU A 162 -19.50 11.21 -7.78
C LEU A 162 -18.87 11.91 -6.56
N ALA A 163 -17.73 12.57 -6.72
CA ALA A 163 -17.07 13.30 -5.63
C ALA A 163 -17.88 14.53 -5.19
N VAL A 164 -18.58 15.19 -6.11
CA VAL A 164 -19.49 16.31 -5.80
C VAL A 164 -20.78 15.81 -5.15
N GLU A 165 -21.37 14.73 -5.68
CA GLU A 165 -22.63 14.15 -5.23
C GLU A 165 -22.51 13.54 -3.82
N HIS A 166 -21.57 12.61 -3.62
CA HIS A 166 -21.48 11.81 -2.40
C HIS A 166 -20.55 12.41 -1.34
N LYS A 167 -19.81 13.45 -1.71
CA LYS A 167 -18.89 14.18 -0.83
C LYS A 167 -17.98 13.26 0.01
N PRO A 168 -17.21 12.34 -0.61
CA PRO A 168 -16.39 11.37 0.11
C PRO A 168 -15.34 12.04 1.00
N LYS A 169 -15.08 11.52 2.20
CA LYS A 169 -13.96 12.01 3.01
C LYS A 169 -12.61 11.60 2.44
N MET A 170 -12.56 10.50 1.69
CA MET A 170 -11.36 10.02 1.02
C MET A 170 -11.65 9.51 -0.39
N ILE A 171 -10.80 9.89 -1.34
CA ILE A 171 -10.77 9.32 -2.69
C ILE A 171 -9.54 8.41 -2.80
N VAL A 172 -9.75 7.16 -3.18
CA VAL A 172 -8.69 6.15 -3.34
C VAL A 172 -8.34 6.05 -4.82
N ALA A 173 -7.11 6.41 -5.16
CA ALA A 173 -6.55 6.38 -6.50
C ALA A 173 -5.54 5.25 -6.62
N GLY A 174 -5.96 4.11 -7.16
CA GLY A 174 -5.11 2.94 -7.29
C GLY A 174 -5.85 1.81 -7.98
N PHE A 175 -5.10 0.96 -8.67
CA PHE A 175 -5.61 -0.18 -9.41
C PHE A 175 -4.68 -1.38 -9.25
N SER A 176 -5.23 -2.59 -9.44
CA SER A 176 -4.49 -3.84 -9.38
C SER A 176 -4.03 -4.24 -10.80
N PRO A 177 -4.93 -4.57 -11.75
CA PRO A 177 -4.57 -4.67 -13.16
C PRO A 177 -5.07 -3.46 -13.96
N THR A 178 -4.17 -2.57 -14.39
CA THR A 178 -4.48 -1.62 -15.49
C THR A 178 -3.28 -1.50 -16.41
N PRO A 179 -3.43 -1.66 -17.73
CA PRO A 179 -2.32 -1.56 -18.68
C PRO A 179 -1.84 -0.11 -18.88
N ARG A 180 -2.42 0.88 -18.19
CA ARG A 180 -2.15 2.30 -18.44
C ARG A 180 -1.93 3.11 -17.14
N PRO A 181 -1.03 4.12 -17.19
CA PRO A 181 -0.75 5.03 -16.07
C PRO A 181 -2.00 5.75 -15.53
N TRP A 182 -2.04 5.99 -14.23
CA TRP A 182 -2.86 7.08 -13.70
C TRP A 182 -2.25 8.41 -14.12
N THR A 183 -3.01 9.22 -14.87
CA THR A 183 -2.54 10.55 -15.29
C THR A 183 -3.36 11.63 -14.62
N SER A 184 -2.81 12.23 -13.56
CA SER A 184 -3.35 13.48 -12.99
C SER A 184 -3.29 14.66 -13.98
N ARG A 185 -2.59 14.50 -15.11
CA ARG A 185 -2.37 15.53 -16.14
C ARG A 185 -3.44 15.59 -17.24
N ALA A 186 -4.21 14.53 -17.49
CA ALA A 186 -5.08 14.48 -18.67
C ALA A 186 -6.27 15.47 -18.60
N SER A 187 -6.63 15.97 -17.41
CA SER A 187 -7.77 16.87 -17.23
C SER A 187 -7.40 18.33 -16.91
N GLY A 188 -6.14 18.65 -16.62
CA GLY A 188 -5.78 19.94 -16.01
C GLY A 188 -6.51 20.22 -14.69
N ARG A 189 -7.15 19.22 -14.08
CA ARG A 189 -8.00 19.33 -12.90
C ARG A 189 -7.51 18.35 -11.85
N SER A 190 -6.96 18.90 -10.78
CA SER A 190 -6.57 18.11 -9.62
C SER A 190 -7.80 17.70 -8.79
N PRO A 191 -7.90 16.45 -8.32
CA PRO A 191 -8.91 16.06 -7.33
C PRO A 191 -8.79 16.86 -6.01
N THR A 192 -7.70 17.62 -5.82
CA THR A 192 -7.51 18.53 -4.69
C THR A 192 -8.41 19.78 -4.73
N ARG A 193 -9.10 20.07 -5.84
CA ARG A 193 -10.03 21.23 -5.91
C ARG A 193 -11.17 21.13 -4.88
N SER A 194 -11.52 19.93 -4.44
CA SER A 194 -12.56 19.71 -3.42
C SER A 194 -12.04 19.73 -1.98
N GLY A 195 -10.74 19.96 -1.76
CA GLY A 195 -10.13 19.93 -0.42
C GLY A 195 -10.17 18.56 0.27
N ARG A 196 -10.28 17.45 -0.48
CA ARG A 196 -10.43 16.10 0.10
C ARG A 196 -9.08 15.38 0.21
N CYS A 197 -8.95 14.49 1.20
CA CYS A 197 -7.82 13.58 1.29
C CYS A 197 -7.86 12.62 0.09
N CYS A 198 -6.76 12.58 -0.68
CA CYS A 198 -6.52 11.52 -1.64
C CYS A 198 -5.57 10.51 -1.00
N SER A 199 -5.81 9.21 -1.23
CA SER A 199 -4.83 8.16 -0.95
C SER A 199 -4.52 7.45 -2.25
N SER A 200 -3.25 7.12 -2.48
CA SER A 200 -2.84 6.32 -3.64
C SER A 200 -2.35 4.94 -3.23
N THR A 201 -2.72 3.92 -4.00
CA THR A 201 -2.32 2.53 -3.75
C THR A 201 -1.72 1.93 -5.01
N TRP A 202 -0.43 1.54 -4.97
CA TRP A 202 0.34 1.03 -6.11
C TRP A 202 0.95 -0.36 -5.85
N PRO A 203 0.15 -1.40 -5.54
CA PRO A 203 0.71 -2.69 -5.12
C PRO A 203 1.39 -3.43 -6.27
N THR A 204 0.94 -3.24 -7.52
CA THR A 204 1.46 -3.94 -8.72
C THR A 204 2.53 -3.16 -9.48
N SER A 205 2.89 -1.95 -9.04
CA SER A 205 3.91 -1.13 -9.71
C SER A 205 4.67 -0.17 -8.77
N PRO A 206 5.01 -0.55 -7.53
CA PRO A 206 5.63 0.37 -6.58
C PRO A 206 6.99 0.91 -7.05
N GLY A 207 7.72 0.13 -7.88
CA GLY A 207 9.00 0.56 -8.46
C GLY A 207 8.92 1.48 -9.68
N TRP A 208 7.72 1.69 -10.25
CA TRP A 208 7.51 2.47 -11.46
C TRP A 208 6.80 3.81 -11.20
N TRP A 209 6.18 3.97 -10.03
CA TRP A 209 5.39 5.15 -9.70
C TRP A 209 5.95 5.87 -8.47
N PRO A 210 6.10 7.20 -8.52
CA PRO A 210 6.30 7.97 -7.29
C PRO A 210 5.05 7.81 -6.40
N PRO A 211 5.17 7.77 -5.07
CA PRO A 211 3.99 7.75 -4.21
C PRO A 211 3.20 9.03 -4.47
N VAL A 212 1.91 8.90 -4.76
CA VAL A 212 1.07 10.07 -5.00
C VAL A 212 0.31 10.39 -3.71
N CYS A 213 0.73 11.50 -3.10
CA CYS A 213 0.04 12.34 -2.14
C CYS A 213 -1.01 11.68 -1.22
N ILE A 214 -0.70 11.60 0.07
CA ILE A 214 -1.67 11.95 1.12
C ILE A 214 -1.60 13.48 1.24
N PRO A 215 -2.53 14.28 0.65
CA PRO A 215 -2.57 15.71 0.94
C PRO A 215 -3.13 15.86 2.35
N THR A 216 -2.28 16.11 3.34
CA THR A 216 -2.69 16.41 4.71
C THR A 216 -3.20 17.84 4.90
N ARG A 217 -3.42 18.63 3.84
CA ARG A 217 -4.07 19.94 3.97
C ARG A 217 -5.55 19.87 3.64
N CYS A 218 -6.36 19.76 4.69
CA CYS A 218 -7.76 20.12 4.71
C CYS A 218 -8.01 20.91 6.02
N PRO A 219 -8.71 22.06 6.01
CA PRO A 219 -8.32 23.37 5.47
C PRO A 219 -7.66 24.30 6.51
N MET A 220 -6.77 25.21 6.09
CA MET A 220 -6.57 26.52 6.73
C MET A 220 -6.63 27.59 5.62
N PRO A 221 -7.31 28.72 5.83
CA PRO A 221 -7.80 29.57 4.76
C PRO A 221 -6.75 30.59 4.33
N THR A 222 -5.89 30.29 3.36
CA THR A 222 -5.21 31.34 2.59
C THR A 222 -4.90 30.89 1.17
N TRP A 223 -5.28 31.74 0.23
CA TRP A 223 -5.07 31.59 -1.21
C TRP A 223 -3.60 31.83 -1.56
N SER A 224 -2.86 30.78 -1.92
CA SER A 224 -1.65 30.84 -2.75
C SER A 224 -1.26 29.42 -3.14
N LEU A 225 -1.06 29.16 -4.44
CA LEU A 225 -0.60 27.88 -4.97
C LEU A 225 0.86 27.62 -4.53
N PRO A 226 1.16 26.55 -3.77
CA PRO A 226 2.55 26.15 -3.54
C PRO A 226 3.10 25.32 -4.72
N PRO A 227 4.43 25.28 -4.93
CA PRO A 227 5.09 24.44 -5.95
C PRO A 227 4.86 22.94 -5.68
N PRO A 228 5.16 22.03 -6.64
CA PRO A 228 4.85 20.60 -6.54
C PRO A 228 5.31 20.03 -5.21
N THR A 229 4.35 19.66 -4.37
CA THR A 229 4.57 19.22 -2.99
C THR A 229 5.16 17.82 -2.99
N ARG A 230 6.25 17.63 -2.25
CA ARG A 230 6.80 16.31 -1.91
C ARG A 230 5.72 15.45 -1.22
N PRO A 231 5.71 14.13 -1.41
CA PRO A 231 4.80 13.24 -0.71
C PRO A 231 5.05 13.29 0.81
N CYS A 232 4.05 13.73 1.58
CA CYS A 232 4.21 13.95 3.02
C CYS A 232 4.30 12.66 3.84
N ALA A 233 3.73 11.54 3.36
CA ALA A 233 3.81 10.25 4.02
C ALA A 233 3.55 9.11 3.02
N VAL A 234 4.32 8.03 3.14
CA VAL A 234 4.15 6.79 2.36
C VAL A 234 3.98 5.63 3.33
N PRO A 235 2.83 4.94 3.34
CA PRO A 235 2.76 3.61 3.91
C PRO A 235 3.46 2.66 2.93
N VAL A 236 4.57 2.07 3.36
CA VAL A 236 5.31 1.09 2.54
C VAL A 236 4.94 -0.29 3.05
N ALA A 237 4.21 -1.05 2.22
CA ALA A 237 4.06 -2.48 2.41
C ALA A 237 5.27 -3.18 1.75
N GLY A 238 5.86 -4.13 2.47
CA GLY A 238 6.88 -5.04 1.95
C GLY A 238 6.32 -6.08 0.99
#